data_AF-A0A1A9ZIZ9-F1
#
_entry.id   AF-A0A1A9ZIZ9-F1
#
_cell.length_a   1.000
_cell.length_b   1.000
_cell.length_c   1.000
_cell.angle_alpha   90.00
_cell.angle_beta   90.00
_cell.angle_gamma   90.00
#
_symmetry.space_group_name_H-M   'P 1'
#
loop_
_entity.id
_entity.type
_entity.pdbx_description
1 polymer ?
#
loop_
_entity_poly.entity_id
_entity_poly.type
_entity_poly.pdbx_seq_one_letter_code
_entity_poly.pdbx_strand_id
1 'polypeptide(L)'
;MEILVALDPFYNAEQLSSYNRLFNQVTTAFACFAHEHFSETVACTCALASGAARSGRREKMANIQQQSKERQEEPKQSYNHLVNKTLPYLVPNFVELLDMEPPEDEDDGAVLVLDNQRKDKCAAIKTSTRQAYFLPVIGLVDAEKLKPGDLVGVNKDSYSVLETLSAEYDARVKTMEADERPTEQYSDIDGLDKQIQDLIEAVVLPMTHRQVQDFGWDNICINM
;
A
#
# COMPACT_ATOMS: atom_id res chain seq x y z
N MET A 1 39.63 -3.47 -57.21
CA MET A 1 40.15 -2.25 -57.83
C MET A 1 41.40 -2.62 -58.60
N GLU A 2 41.40 -2.23 -59.86
CA GLU A 2 42.36 -2.58 -60.91
C GLU A 2 43.79 -2.16 -60.60
N ILE A 3 44.78 -2.99 -60.98
CA ILE A 3 45.93 -2.54 -61.78
C ILE A 3 46.23 -3.64 -62.81
N LEU A 4 45.93 -3.33 -64.07
CA LEU A 4 46.52 -3.91 -65.27
C LEU A 4 47.97 -3.42 -65.37
N VAL A 5 48.95 -4.32 -65.45
CA VAL A 5 50.23 -4.05 -66.13
C VAL A 5 50.44 -5.17 -67.14
N ALA A 6 50.41 -4.75 -68.40
CA ALA A 6 50.79 -5.51 -69.58
C ALA A 6 52.28 -5.85 -69.55
N LEU A 7 52.64 -7.08 -69.92
CA LEU A 7 53.92 -7.48 -70.51
C LEU A 7 53.73 -8.86 -71.19
N ASP A 8 53.58 -8.81 -72.52
CA ASP A 8 54.13 -9.64 -73.61
C ASP A 8 54.35 -11.18 -73.50
N PRO A 9 54.31 -11.88 -74.66
CA PRO A 9 53.78 -13.23 -74.78
C PRO A 9 54.90 -14.29 -74.84
N PHE A 10 55.41 -14.73 -73.69
CA PHE A 10 56.19 -15.96 -73.61
C PHE A 10 56.16 -16.52 -72.18
N TYR A 11 55.00 -17.03 -71.76
CA TYR A 11 54.89 -17.73 -70.48
C TYR A 11 54.29 -19.13 -70.71
N ASN A 12 55.11 -20.15 -70.48
CA ASN A 12 54.74 -21.56 -70.62
C ASN A 12 53.53 -21.89 -69.72
N ALA A 13 52.50 -22.49 -70.32
CA ALA A 13 51.24 -22.88 -69.66
C ALA A 13 51.41 -23.88 -68.51
N GLU A 14 52.53 -24.61 -68.42
CA GLU A 14 52.79 -25.58 -67.36
C GLU A 14 53.25 -24.96 -66.03
N GLN A 15 53.98 -23.82 -66.03
CA GLN A 15 54.46 -23.21 -64.78
C GLN A 15 53.37 -22.42 -64.03
N LEU A 16 52.35 -21.93 -64.74
CA LEU A 16 51.21 -21.22 -64.12
C LEU A 16 50.28 -22.17 -63.34
N SER A 17 50.17 -23.44 -63.75
CA SER A 17 49.36 -24.49 -63.10
C SER A 17 49.94 -24.87 -61.74
N SER A 18 51.26 -25.11 -61.67
CA SER A 18 51.96 -25.46 -60.43
C SER A 18 51.99 -24.29 -59.43
N TYR A 19 52.16 -23.06 -59.92
CA TYR A 19 52.15 -21.87 -59.08
C TYR A 19 50.75 -21.60 -58.51
N ASN A 20 49.68 -21.77 -59.30
CA ASN A 20 48.29 -21.65 -58.80
C ASN A 20 47.90 -22.76 -57.82
N ARG A 21 48.43 -23.99 -57.97
CA ARG A 21 48.18 -25.09 -57.01
C ARG A 21 48.87 -24.86 -55.67
N LEU A 22 50.13 -24.39 -55.70
CA LEU A 22 50.87 -24.01 -54.51
C LEU A 22 50.27 -22.76 -53.86
N PHE A 23 49.85 -21.76 -54.65
CA PHE A 23 49.20 -20.56 -54.13
C PHE A 23 47.84 -20.87 -53.50
N ASN A 24 47.03 -21.76 -54.09
CA ASN A 24 45.76 -22.23 -53.51
C ASN A 24 45.96 -23.11 -52.27
N GLN A 25 46.99 -23.97 -52.22
CA GLN A 25 47.32 -24.73 -51.01
C GLN A 25 47.79 -23.83 -49.88
N VAL A 26 48.63 -22.83 -50.17
CA VAL A 26 49.12 -21.89 -49.15
C VAL A 26 47.99 -20.97 -48.68
N THR A 27 47.13 -20.49 -49.56
CA THR A 27 45.98 -19.64 -49.16
C THR A 27 44.89 -20.40 -48.41
N THR A 28 44.58 -21.66 -48.78
CA THR A 28 43.65 -22.50 -48.01
C THR A 28 44.22 -22.92 -46.65
N ALA A 29 45.53 -23.23 -46.57
CA ALA A 29 46.19 -23.50 -45.29
C ALA A 29 46.23 -22.28 -44.37
N PHE A 30 46.50 -21.07 -44.92
CA PHE A 30 46.49 -19.83 -44.16
C PHE A 30 45.06 -19.44 -43.72
N ALA A 31 44.04 -19.70 -44.55
CA ALA A 31 42.64 -19.50 -44.19
C ALA A 31 42.17 -20.47 -43.09
N CYS A 32 42.56 -21.75 -43.14
CA CYS A 32 42.28 -22.71 -42.07
C CYS A 32 43.00 -22.36 -40.76
N PHE A 33 44.29 -22.00 -40.83
CA PHE A 33 45.06 -21.60 -39.65
C PHE A 33 44.49 -20.32 -39.01
N ALA A 34 44.09 -19.34 -39.82
CA ALA A 34 43.42 -18.14 -39.34
C ALA A 34 42.03 -18.43 -38.74
N HIS A 35 41.25 -19.33 -39.33
CA HIS A 35 39.91 -19.67 -38.84
C HIS A 35 39.94 -20.45 -37.51
N GLU A 36 40.90 -21.37 -37.35
CA GLU A 36 41.03 -22.21 -36.15
C GLU A 36 41.52 -21.39 -34.94
N HIS A 37 42.58 -20.57 -35.12
CA HIS A 37 43.07 -19.65 -34.09
C HIS A 37 42.11 -18.50 -33.76
N PHE A 38 41.35 -18.01 -34.75
CA PHE A 38 40.31 -17.00 -34.50
C PHE A 38 39.12 -17.60 -33.73
N SER A 39 38.73 -18.85 -34.00
CA SER A 39 37.61 -19.50 -33.31
C SER A 39 37.91 -19.77 -31.82
N GLU A 40 39.10 -20.25 -31.47
CA GLU A 40 39.48 -20.51 -30.07
C GLU A 40 39.67 -19.21 -29.28
N THR A 41 40.28 -18.19 -29.88
CA THR A 41 40.49 -16.89 -29.23
C THR A 41 39.17 -16.14 -29.02
N VAL A 42 38.24 -16.21 -29.98
CA VAL A 42 36.89 -15.64 -29.86
C VAL A 42 36.04 -16.43 -28.85
N ALA A 43 36.14 -17.76 -28.82
CA ALA A 43 35.45 -18.57 -27.82
C ALA A 43 35.91 -18.27 -26.39
N CYS A 44 37.22 -18.12 -26.18
CA CYS A 44 37.80 -17.80 -24.88
C CYS A 44 37.42 -16.37 -24.41
N THR A 45 37.46 -15.38 -25.31
CA THR A 45 37.01 -14.00 -25.00
C THR A 45 35.51 -13.91 -24.77
N CYS A 46 34.67 -14.60 -25.54
CA CYS A 46 33.23 -14.71 -25.29
C CYS A 46 32.91 -15.40 -23.96
N ALA A 47 33.67 -16.44 -23.57
CA ALA A 47 33.52 -17.11 -22.28
C ALA A 47 33.89 -16.20 -21.11
N LEU A 48 34.97 -15.43 -21.22
CA LEU A 48 35.38 -14.45 -20.21
C LEU A 48 34.39 -13.27 -20.11
N ALA A 49 33.90 -12.74 -21.24
CA ALA A 49 32.91 -11.67 -21.27
C ALA A 49 31.55 -12.13 -20.68
N SER A 50 31.11 -13.34 -21.01
CA SER A 50 29.87 -13.92 -20.44
C SER A 50 30.02 -14.31 -18.96
N GLY A 51 31.22 -14.71 -18.53
CA GLY A 51 31.59 -14.92 -17.12
C GLY A 51 31.57 -13.63 -16.31
N ALA A 52 32.23 -12.58 -16.79
CA ALA A 52 32.24 -11.25 -16.15
C ALA A 52 30.84 -10.63 -16.09
N ALA A 53 30.04 -10.74 -17.16
CA ALA A 53 28.65 -10.30 -17.18
C ALA A 53 27.74 -11.14 -16.26
N ARG A 54 28.08 -12.40 -15.97
CA ARG A 54 27.38 -13.21 -14.96
C ARG A 54 27.80 -12.84 -13.54
N SER A 55 29.08 -12.60 -13.27
CA SER A 55 29.56 -12.16 -11.94
C SER A 55 28.97 -10.80 -11.58
N GLY A 56 29.09 -9.81 -12.48
CA GLY A 56 28.54 -8.48 -12.24
C GLY A 56 27.01 -8.46 -12.09
N ARG A 57 26.28 -9.34 -12.79
CA ARG A 57 24.82 -9.50 -12.56
C ARG A 57 24.51 -10.18 -11.23
N ARG A 58 25.29 -11.18 -10.80
CA ARG A 58 25.10 -11.85 -9.51
C ARG A 58 25.39 -10.92 -8.33
N GLU A 59 26.47 -10.14 -8.40
CA GLU A 59 26.83 -9.16 -7.37
C GLU A 59 25.78 -8.04 -7.28
N LYS A 60 25.35 -7.48 -8.43
CA LYS A 60 24.27 -6.48 -8.44
C LYS A 60 22.94 -7.04 -7.94
N MET A 61 22.56 -8.26 -8.35
CA MET A 61 21.33 -8.89 -7.85
C MET A 61 21.43 -9.23 -6.36
N ALA A 62 22.59 -9.64 -5.85
CA ALA A 62 22.79 -9.90 -4.43
C ALA A 62 22.69 -8.61 -3.60
N ASN A 63 23.30 -7.51 -4.06
CA ASN A 63 23.20 -6.21 -3.37
C ASN A 63 21.77 -5.67 -3.39
N ILE A 64 21.07 -5.77 -4.52
CA ILE A 64 19.66 -5.38 -4.63
C ILE A 64 18.80 -6.25 -3.72
N GLN A 65 19.06 -7.57 -3.67
CA GLN A 65 18.35 -8.49 -2.77
C GLN A 65 18.61 -8.14 -1.31
N GLN A 66 19.84 -7.83 -0.93
CA GLN A 66 20.20 -7.42 0.43
C GLN A 66 19.54 -6.10 0.81
N GLN A 67 19.63 -5.07 -0.03
CA GLN A 67 18.95 -3.79 0.20
C GLN A 67 17.42 -3.95 0.27
N SER A 68 16.85 -4.85 -0.52
CA SER A 68 15.42 -5.15 -0.47
C SER A 68 15.00 -5.87 0.81
N LYS A 69 15.87 -6.72 1.38
CA LYS A 69 15.65 -7.38 2.67
C LYS A 69 15.80 -6.39 3.82
N GLU A 70 16.87 -5.61 3.85
CA GLU A 70 17.11 -4.57 4.87
C GLU A 70 15.94 -3.58 4.90
N ARG A 71 15.52 -3.08 3.73
CA ARG A 71 14.34 -2.21 3.59
C ARG A 71 13.03 -2.87 4.03
N GLN A 72 12.93 -4.19 3.99
CA GLN A 72 11.76 -4.94 4.51
C GLN A 72 11.87 -5.28 6.00
N GLU A 73 13.07 -5.30 6.57
CA GLU A 73 13.33 -5.64 7.97
C GLU A 73 13.24 -4.42 8.88
N GLU A 74 13.75 -3.26 8.46
CA GLU A 74 13.60 -1.98 9.18
C GLU A 74 12.14 -1.66 9.58
N PRO A 75 11.13 -1.73 8.68
CA PRO A 75 9.75 -1.46 9.07
C PRO A 75 9.20 -2.51 10.04
N LYS A 76 9.65 -3.76 9.96
CA LYS A 76 9.23 -4.83 10.90
C LYS A 76 9.79 -4.58 12.30
N GLN A 77 11.04 -4.16 12.40
CA GLN A 77 11.69 -3.83 13.67
C GLN A 77 11.07 -2.57 14.30
N SER A 78 10.84 -1.54 13.50
CA SER A 78 10.19 -0.29 13.96
C SER A 78 8.74 -0.56 14.41
N TYR A 79 7.99 -1.37 13.67
CA TYR A 79 6.64 -1.79 14.06
C TYR A 79 6.63 -2.52 15.41
N ASN A 80 7.59 -3.43 15.66
CA ASN A 80 7.66 -4.14 16.95
C ASN A 80 7.90 -3.20 18.15
N HIS A 81 8.60 -2.09 17.96
CA HIS A 81 8.79 -1.08 19.01
C HIS A 81 7.56 -0.17 19.19
N LEU A 82 6.84 0.11 18.10
CA LEU A 82 5.60 0.91 18.10
C LEU A 82 4.40 0.13 18.64
N VAL A 83 4.43 -1.21 18.59
CA VAL A 83 3.38 -2.09 19.10
C VAL A 83 3.63 -2.42 20.58
N ASN A 84 3.85 -1.38 21.39
CA ASN A 84 3.51 -1.45 22.81
C ASN A 84 1.98 -1.40 22.97
N LYS A 85 1.27 -2.28 22.26
CA LYS A 85 -0.16 -2.59 22.47
C LYS A 85 -0.29 -3.60 23.62
N THR A 86 0.52 -3.43 24.65
CA THR A 86 0.38 -4.20 25.87
C THR A 86 -0.87 -3.68 26.57
N LEU A 87 -1.90 -4.52 26.66
CA LEU A 87 -3.00 -4.26 27.58
C LEU A 87 -2.40 -4.11 28.99
N PRO A 88 -2.89 -3.18 29.84
CA PRO A 88 -4.13 -2.40 29.72
C PRO A 88 -3.93 -0.98 29.13
N TYR A 89 -4.87 -0.55 28.30
CA TYR A 89 -5.00 0.85 27.88
C TYR A 89 -6.11 1.54 28.67
N LEU A 90 -5.98 2.86 28.83
CA LEU A 90 -7.01 3.74 29.37
C LEU A 90 -7.99 4.10 28.26
N VAL A 91 -9.28 4.20 28.59
CA VAL A 91 -10.32 4.67 27.66
C VAL A 91 -10.74 6.08 28.07
N PRO A 92 -10.21 7.12 27.39
CA PRO A 92 -10.73 8.47 27.48
C PRO A 92 -11.72 8.82 26.36
N ASN A 93 -12.44 9.92 26.58
CA ASN A 93 -13.25 10.57 25.55
C ASN A 93 -12.39 11.60 24.81
N PHE A 94 -12.48 11.56 23.49
CA PHE A 94 -11.94 12.58 22.62
C PHE A 94 -12.80 13.85 22.70
N VAL A 95 -12.19 15.01 22.97
CA VAL A 95 -12.93 16.26 23.13
C VAL A 95 -12.92 17.06 21.85
N GLU A 96 -11.74 17.45 21.36
CA GLU A 96 -11.61 18.36 20.23
C GLU A 96 -10.24 18.22 19.56
N LEU A 97 -10.22 18.45 18.24
CA LEU A 97 -9.01 18.65 17.44
C LEU A 97 -8.72 20.15 17.38
N LEU A 98 -7.50 20.53 17.75
CA LEU A 98 -7.04 21.91 17.78
C LEU A 98 -5.85 22.04 16.82
N ASP A 99 -5.97 22.90 15.82
CA ASP A 99 -4.85 23.21 14.94
C ASP A 99 -4.01 24.31 15.59
N MET A 100 -2.79 23.98 16.06
CA MET A 100 -1.85 25.00 16.52
C MET A 100 -1.14 25.65 15.33
N GLU A 101 -1.28 26.96 15.21
CA GLU A 101 -0.43 27.74 14.33
C GLU A 101 0.96 27.85 14.97
N PRO A 102 2.05 27.67 14.19
CA PRO A 102 3.39 27.83 14.73
C PRO A 102 3.53 29.27 15.25
N PRO A 103 4.19 29.47 16.41
CA PRO A 103 4.42 30.81 16.92
C PRO A 103 5.20 31.62 15.89
N GLU A 104 4.62 32.73 15.43
CA GLU A 104 5.35 33.72 14.66
C GLU A 104 6.29 34.47 15.62
N ASP A 105 7.59 34.23 15.41
CA ASP A 105 8.77 35.02 15.77
C ASP A 105 9.65 34.65 17.00
N GLU A 106 10.97 34.75 16.72
CA GLU A 106 12.17 34.92 17.57
C GLU A 106 12.93 33.68 18.11
N ASP A 107 13.86 33.19 17.29
CA ASP A 107 15.30 33.09 17.57
C ASP A 107 15.79 32.54 18.94
N ASP A 108 15.12 31.56 19.52
CA ASP A 108 15.72 30.75 20.57
C ASP A 108 16.62 29.67 19.95
N GLY A 109 17.94 29.91 19.99
CA GLY A 109 19.02 29.04 19.50
C GLY A 109 19.16 27.67 20.18
N ALA A 110 18.06 27.06 20.62
CA ALA A 110 17.98 25.65 20.90
C ALA A 110 17.52 24.93 19.63
N VAL A 111 18.25 23.88 19.22
CA VAL A 111 17.79 22.94 18.21
C VAL A 111 16.53 22.25 18.76
N LEU A 112 15.37 22.87 18.57
CA LEU A 112 14.10 22.19 18.72
C LEU A 112 14.03 21.20 17.56
N VAL A 113 14.00 19.92 17.91
CA VAL A 113 13.79 18.80 17.00
C VAL A 113 12.66 19.17 16.04
N LEU A 114 12.88 18.95 14.75
CA LEU A 114 12.06 19.36 13.58
C LEU A 114 10.58 18.93 13.61
N ASP A 115 10.12 18.31 14.69
CA ASP A 115 8.76 17.87 14.91
C ASP A 115 7.86 19.00 15.45
N ASN A 116 8.40 20.03 16.14
CA ASN A 116 7.60 21.12 16.74
C ASN A 116 7.20 22.27 15.76
N GLN A 117 7.60 22.20 14.49
CA GLN A 117 7.40 23.30 13.51
C GLN A 117 6.32 22.99 12.46
N ARG A 118 5.72 21.80 12.51
CA ARG A 118 4.64 21.44 11.60
C ARG A 118 3.33 21.92 12.20
N LYS A 119 2.35 22.23 11.35
CA LYS A 119 0.97 22.52 11.77
C LYS A 119 0.40 21.26 12.39
N ASP A 120 0.74 21.04 13.65
CA ASP A 120 0.44 19.79 14.33
C ASP A 120 -0.98 19.89 14.86
N LYS A 121 -1.81 19.01 14.31
CA LYS A 121 -3.15 18.77 14.82
C LYS A 121 -2.98 18.27 16.24
N CYS A 122 -3.35 19.10 17.19
CA CYS A 122 -3.34 18.77 18.60
C CYS A 122 -4.69 18.15 18.97
N ALA A 123 -4.68 17.27 19.97
CA ALA A 123 -5.87 16.63 20.49
C ALA A 123 -6.04 16.98 21.97
N ALA A 124 -7.24 17.43 22.32
CA ALA A 124 -7.68 17.50 23.70
C ALA A 124 -8.42 16.21 24.08
N ILE A 125 -7.94 15.52 25.10
CA ILE A 125 -8.47 14.24 25.56
C ILE A 125 -8.94 14.36 27.00
N LYS A 126 -10.16 13.90 27.29
CA LYS A 126 -10.69 13.83 28.64
C LYS A 126 -10.71 12.39 29.12
N THR A 127 -9.88 12.13 30.12
CA THR A 127 -9.79 10.80 30.75
C THR A 127 -10.99 10.49 31.62
N SER A 128 -11.22 9.19 31.81
CA SER A 128 -12.24 8.64 32.72
C SER A 128 -12.00 9.08 34.18
N THR A 129 -10.76 9.44 34.55
CA THR A 129 -10.40 10.09 35.81
C THR A 129 -10.73 11.59 35.86
N ARG A 130 -11.48 12.12 34.89
CA ARG A 130 -11.91 13.53 34.74
C ARG A 130 -10.77 14.52 34.53
N GLN A 131 -9.56 14.05 34.23
CA GLN A 131 -8.43 14.91 33.89
C GLN A 131 -8.42 15.17 32.37
N ALA A 132 -8.13 16.41 31.98
CA ALA A 132 -7.95 16.77 30.58
C ALA A 132 -6.45 16.83 30.26
N TYR A 133 -6.05 16.14 29.20
CA TYR A 133 -4.69 16.14 28.68
C TYR A 133 -4.69 16.77 27.28
N PHE A 134 -3.66 17.55 27.01
CA PHE A 134 -3.41 18.16 25.72
C PHE A 134 -2.24 17.45 25.06
N LEU A 135 -2.45 16.91 23.85
CA LEU A 135 -1.45 16.12 23.14
C LEU A 135 -1.14 16.74 21.77
N PRO A 136 0.12 17.06 21.47
CA PRO A 136 0.51 17.64 20.18
C PRO A 136 0.57 16.61 19.04
N VAL A 137 0.65 15.31 19.33
CA VAL A 137 0.74 14.24 18.32
C VAL A 137 -0.34 13.18 18.55
N ILE A 138 -1.17 12.94 17.53
CA ILE A 138 -2.39 12.09 17.63
C ILE A 138 -2.09 10.57 17.54
N GLY A 139 -0.84 10.15 17.74
CA GLY A 139 -0.46 8.74 17.77
C GLY A 139 -0.65 8.02 16.42
N LEU A 140 -1.08 6.75 16.46
CA LEU A 140 -1.17 5.87 15.28
C LEU A 140 -2.45 6.07 14.43
N VAL A 141 -3.35 6.97 14.84
CA VAL A 141 -4.66 7.18 14.21
C VAL A 141 -4.68 8.49 13.45
N ASP A 142 -5.26 8.47 12.25
CA ASP A 142 -5.44 9.67 11.43
C ASP A 142 -6.42 10.65 12.08
N ALA A 143 -6.06 11.93 12.14
CA ALA A 143 -6.90 12.99 12.69
C ALA A 143 -8.26 13.14 11.99
N GLU A 144 -8.38 12.76 10.72
CA GLU A 144 -9.62 12.90 9.94
C GLU A 144 -10.72 11.91 10.37
N LYS A 145 -10.33 10.80 10.99
CA LYS A 145 -11.25 9.78 11.48
C LYS A 145 -11.82 10.12 12.85
N LEU A 146 -11.14 10.99 13.59
CA LEU A 146 -11.49 11.34 14.95
C LEU A 146 -12.55 12.44 14.96
N LYS A 147 -13.65 12.17 15.66
CA LYS A 147 -14.70 13.15 15.91
C LYS A 147 -14.78 13.49 17.38
N PRO A 148 -15.14 14.74 17.72
CA PRO A 148 -15.45 15.12 19.10
C PRO A 148 -16.52 14.18 19.66
N GLY A 149 -16.25 13.57 20.81
CA GLY A 149 -17.13 12.60 21.47
C GLY A 149 -16.80 11.13 21.25
N ASP A 150 -15.82 10.80 20.39
CA ASP A 150 -15.40 9.42 20.18
C ASP A 150 -14.66 8.86 21.40
N LEU A 151 -14.79 7.55 21.61
CA LEU A 151 -13.99 6.81 22.59
C LEU A 151 -12.68 6.39 21.92
N VAL A 152 -11.56 6.69 22.58
CA VAL A 152 -10.23 6.32 22.06
C VAL A 152 -9.50 5.47 23.07
N GLY A 153 -8.66 4.55 22.61
CA GLY A 153 -7.75 3.76 23.43
C GLY A 153 -6.43 4.51 23.58
N VAL A 154 -6.03 4.81 24.80
CA VAL A 154 -4.86 5.61 25.13
C VAL A 154 -3.93 4.84 26.07
N ASN A 155 -2.62 4.95 25.87
CA ASN A 155 -1.66 4.34 26.79
C ASN A 155 -1.66 5.04 28.17
N LYS A 156 -1.50 4.29 29.27
CA LYS A 156 -1.54 4.84 30.63
C LYS A 156 -0.36 5.76 30.95
N ASP A 157 0.83 5.43 30.44
CA ASP A 157 2.06 6.14 30.82
C ASP A 157 2.38 7.32 29.89
N SER A 158 2.16 7.15 28.58
CA SER A 158 2.51 8.15 27.55
C SER A 158 1.31 8.92 26.99
N TYR A 159 0.08 8.56 27.38
CA TYR A 159 -1.17 9.13 26.89
C TYR A 159 -1.37 9.15 25.36
N SER A 160 -0.56 8.40 24.61
CA SER A 160 -0.64 8.33 23.14
C SER A 160 -1.90 7.57 22.67
N VAL A 161 -2.59 8.10 21.66
CA VAL A 161 -3.76 7.44 21.03
C VAL A 161 -3.30 6.24 20.20
N LEU A 162 -3.83 5.07 20.54
CA LEU A 162 -3.50 3.80 19.88
C LEU A 162 -4.53 3.44 18.82
N GLU A 163 -5.81 3.51 19.17
CA GLU A 163 -6.92 3.03 18.35
C GLU A 163 -8.22 3.77 18.73
N THR A 164 -9.12 3.91 17.76
CA THR A 164 -10.49 4.39 17.99
C THR A 164 -11.38 3.24 18.39
N LEU A 165 -12.06 3.38 19.53
CA LEU A 165 -13.04 2.42 19.99
C LEU A 165 -14.41 2.81 19.44
N SER A 166 -15.23 1.80 19.12
CA SER A 166 -16.62 2.07 18.77
C SER A 166 -17.37 2.66 19.97
N ALA A 167 -18.38 3.49 19.69
CA ALA A 167 -19.23 4.03 20.72
C ALA A 167 -19.87 2.90 21.54
N GLU A 168 -19.63 2.90 22.84
CA GLU A 168 -20.23 1.93 23.74
C GLU A 168 -21.64 2.35 24.11
N TYR A 169 -22.62 1.49 23.82
CA TYR A 169 -23.98 1.64 24.31
C TYR A 169 -24.13 1.03 25.71
N ASP A 170 -25.01 1.64 26.52
CA ASP A 170 -25.38 1.13 27.84
C ASP A 170 -25.89 -0.31 27.74
N ALA A 171 -25.52 -1.15 28.71
CA ALA A 171 -25.93 -2.56 28.74
C ALA A 171 -27.46 -2.73 28.63
N ARG A 172 -28.24 -1.79 29.16
CA ARG A 172 -29.70 -1.80 29.08
C ARG A 172 -30.21 -1.66 27.64
N VAL A 173 -29.52 -0.89 26.80
CA VAL A 173 -29.87 -0.73 25.38
C VAL A 173 -29.46 -1.98 24.61
N LYS A 174 -28.31 -2.58 24.93
CA LYS A 174 -27.89 -3.85 24.34
C LYS A 174 -28.88 -4.98 24.64
N THR A 175 -29.49 -4.98 25.82
CA THR A 175 -30.55 -5.95 26.18
C THR A 175 -31.89 -5.69 25.46
N MET A 176 -32.10 -4.48 24.92
CA MET A 176 -33.30 -4.16 24.14
C MET A 176 -33.16 -4.51 22.66
N GLU A 177 -31.99 -5.00 22.23
CA GLU A 177 -31.82 -5.51 20.87
C GLU A 177 -32.69 -6.75 20.67
N ALA A 178 -33.41 -6.81 19.54
CA ALA A 178 -34.30 -7.93 19.25
C ALA A 178 -33.46 -9.15 18.80
N ASP A 179 -33.26 -10.10 19.72
CA ASP A 179 -32.46 -11.31 19.46
C ASP A 179 -33.15 -12.31 18.52
N GLU A 180 -34.47 -12.51 18.67
CA GLU A 180 -35.24 -13.51 17.94
C GLU A 180 -36.47 -12.89 17.26
N ARG A 181 -36.76 -13.35 16.04
CA ARG A 181 -37.97 -12.97 15.31
C ARG A 181 -39.17 -13.72 15.93
N PRO A 182 -40.29 -13.04 16.25
CA PRO A 182 -41.48 -13.72 16.75
C PRO A 182 -42.02 -14.73 15.72
N THR A 183 -42.49 -15.88 16.21
CA THR A 183 -43.04 -16.98 15.39
C THR A 183 -44.56 -16.89 15.17
N GLU A 184 -45.24 -15.98 15.87
CA GLU A 184 -46.70 -15.81 15.80
C GLU A 184 -47.13 -15.20 14.46
N GLN A 185 -48.25 -15.69 13.92
CA GLN A 185 -48.84 -15.19 12.69
C GLN A 185 -50.13 -14.42 12.98
N TYR A 186 -50.51 -13.48 12.09
CA TYR A 186 -51.75 -12.71 12.25
C TYR A 186 -53.02 -13.59 12.24
N SER A 187 -52.94 -14.81 11.71
CA SER A 187 -54.04 -15.78 11.75
C SER A 187 -54.29 -16.38 13.14
N ASP A 188 -53.34 -16.25 14.06
CA ASP A 188 -53.45 -16.74 15.44
C ASP A 188 -54.12 -15.72 16.38
N ILE A 189 -54.39 -14.51 15.89
CA ILE A 189 -55.00 -13.41 16.65
C ILE A 189 -56.40 -13.13 16.09
N ASP A 190 -57.44 -13.43 16.88
CA ASP A 190 -58.85 -13.27 16.45
C ASP A 190 -59.51 -12.01 17.04
N GLY A 191 -60.47 -11.41 16.32
CA GLY A 191 -61.35 -10.34 16.79
C GLY A 191 -60.84 -8.89 16.66
N LEU A 192 -59.62 -8.66 16.15
CA LEU A 192 -58.99 -7.32 16.04
C LEU A 192 -58.59 -6.93 14.59
N ASP A 193 -59.36 -7.37 13.60
CA ASP A 193 -59.03 -7.17 12.17
C ASP A 193 -58.81 -5.70 11.78
N LYS A 194 -59.57 -4.77 12.37
CA LYS A 194 -59.42 -3.32 12.10
C LYS A 194 -58.06 -2.81 12.55
N GLN A 195 -57.65 -3.15 13.77
CA GLN A 195 -56.37 -2.72 14.33
C GLN A 195 -55.18 -3.37 13.60
N ILE A 196 -55.33 -4.62 13.15
CA ILE A 196 -54.31 -5.31 12.36
C ILE A 196 -54.10 -4.58 11.02
N GLN A 197 -55.19 -4.21 10.34
CA GLN A 197 -55.13 -3.46 9.09
C GLN A 197 -54.45 -2.08 9.27
N ASP A 198 -54.88 -1.32 10.30
CA ASP A 198 -54.30 -0.01 10.61
C ASP A 198 -52.78 -0.11 10.88
N LEU A 199 -52.34 -1.16 11.60
CA LEU A 199 -50.94 -1.38 11.91
C LEU A 199 -50.11 -1.73 10.66
N ILE A 200 -50.64 -2.58 9.77
CA ILE A 200 -49.98 -2.95 8.52
C ILE A 200 -49.80 -1.72 7.62
N GLU A 201 -50.82 -0.87 7.51
CA GLU A 201 -50.75 0.37 6.72
C GLU A 201 -49.76 1.38 7.32
N ALA A 202 -49.75 1.53 8.65
CA ALA A 202 -48.90 2.52 9.33
C ALA A 202 -47.42 2.11 9.40
N VAL A 203 -47.11 0.81 9.57
CA VAL A 203 -45.73 0.34 9.85
C VAL A 203 -45.15 -0.48 8.70
N VAL A 204 -45.90 -1.43 8.13
CA VAL A 204 -45.37 -2.37 7.13
C VAL A 204 -45.34 -1.75 5.73
N LEU A 205 -46.35 -0.95 5.38
CA LEU A 205 -46.42 -0.24 4.11
C LEU A 205 -45.25 0.74 3.88
N PRO A 206 -44.85 1.59 4.86
CA PRO A 206 -43.65 2.44 4.73
C PRO A 206 -42.37 1.65 4.48
N MET A 207 -42.24 0.52 5.16
CA MET A 207 -41.04 -0.30 5.09
C MET A 207 -40.90 -1.02 3.76
N THR A 208 -42.00 -1.51 3.19
CA THR A 208 -41.99 -2.32 1.96
C THR A 208 -42.13 -1.48 0.69
N HIS A 209 -42.91 -0.40 0.72
CA HIS A 209 -43.26 0.42 -0.44
C HIS A 209 -42.87 1.88 -0.22
N ARG A 210 -41.57 2.12 0.01
CA ARG A 210 -41.02 3.46 0.29
C ARG A 210 -41.37 4.51 -0.79
N GLN A 211 -41.46 4.11 -2.05
CA GLN A 211 -41.73 5.02 -3.18
C GLN A 211 -43.20 5.46 -3.30
N VAL A 212 -44.15 4.72 -2.72
CA VAL A 212 -45.58 5.07 -2.81
C VAL A 212 -45.92 6.22 -1.85
N GLN A 213 -45.14 6.36 -0.78
CA GLN A 213 -45.34 7.40 0.24
C GLN A 213 -44.95 8.81 -0.21
N ASP A 214 -44.24 8.96 -1.32
CA ASP A 214 -43.92 10.26 -1.90
C ASP A 214 -45.15 10.89 -2.60
N PHE A 215 -46.19 10.12 -2.90
CA PHE A 215 -47.45 10.62 -3.46
C PHE A 215 -48.40 11.16 -2.37
N GLY A 216 -47.97 12.22 -1.68
CA GLY A 216 -48.86 13.17 -1.02
C GLY A 216 -49.63 12.66 0.20
N TRP A 217 -48.97 12.68 1.36
CA TRP A 217 -49.62 12.64 2.69
C TRP A 217 -50.51 13.86 3.00
N ASP A 218 -50.63 14.81 2.06
CA ASP A 218 -51.42 16.03 2.23
C ASP A 218 -52.94 15.77 2.28
N ASN A 219 -53.42 14.59 1.83
CA ASN A 219 -54.86 14.30 1.70
C ASN A 219 -55.42 13.25 2.67
N ILE A 220 -54.60 12.61 3.50
CA ILE A 220 -55.07 11.59 4.47
C ILE A 220 -55.40 12.20 5.84
N CYS A 221 -54.80 13.33 6.22
CA CYS A 221 -54.99 13.95 7.54
C CYS A 221 -56.09 15.02 7.63
N ILE A 222 -56.92 15.24 6.58
CA ILE A 222 -57.95 16.30 6.58
C ILE A 222 -59.37 15.78 6.88
N ASN A 223 -59.61 14.45 6.89
CA ASN A 223 -60.94 13.89 7.18
C ASN A 223 -61.00 13.05 8.47
N MET A 224 -60.31 13.49 9.53
CA MET A 224 -60.53 12.99 10.89
C MET A 224 -60.86 14.12 11.85
#